data_AF-W4ATE9-F1
#
_entry.id   AF-W4ATE9-F1
#
_cell.length_a   1.000
_cell.length_b   1.000
_cell.length_c   1.000
_cell.angle_alpha   90.00
_cell.angle_beta   90.00
_cell.angle_gamma   90.00
#
_symmetry.space_group_name_H-M   'P 1'
#
loop_
_entity.id
_entity.type
_entity.pdbx_description
1 polymer ?
#
loop_
_entity_poly.entity_id
_entity_poly.type
_entity_poly.pdbx_seq_one_letter_code
_entity_poly.pdbx_strand_id
1 'polypeptide(L)'
;MTELSQSITLLLSSIAVEEMALAHIVNGEAEKIQYVLGTLQPSLFQPEDVSVDNLLAINDSVQRIMEDVLLREVMLQMKLSNIIIALEKNSTRTHRT
;
A
#
# COMPACT_ATOMS: atom_id res chain seq x y z
N MET A 1 11.38 -28.71 -6.39
CA MET A 1 10.66 -27.86 -5.42
C MET A 1 9.30 -28.49 -5.18
N THR A 2 8.82 -28.52 -3.94
CA THR A 2 7.50 -29.08 -3.63
C THR A 2 6.39 -28.15 -4.11
N GLU A 3 5.23 -28.69 -4.50
CA GLU A 3 4.01 -27.94 -4.89
C GLU A 3 3.63 -26.85 -3.84
N LEU A 4 3.86 -27.15 -2.56
CA LEU A 4 3.67 -26.20 -1.47
C LEU A 4 4.62 -25.00 -1.55
N SER A 5 5.90 -25.22 -1.84
CA SER A 5 6.86 -24.13 -1.99
C SER A 5 6.48 -23.22 -3.15
N GLN A 6 5.99 -23.77 -4.26
CA GLN A 6 5.51 -22.97 -5.39
C GLN A 6 4.28 -22.14 -5.03
N SER A 7 3.31 -22.75 -4.34
CA SER A 7 2.10 -22.05 -3.87
C SER A 7 2.45 -20.87 -2.95
N ILE A 8 3.41 -21.06 -2.04
CA ILE A 8 3.87 -20.00 -1.11
C ILE A 8 4.58 -18.88 -1.86
N THR A 9 5.46 -19.21 -2.82
CA THR A 9 6.12 -18.20 -3.66
C THR A 9 5.09 -17.37 -4.43
N LEU A 10 4.04 -17.99 -4.97
CA LEU A 10 2.96 -17.28 -5.66
C LEU A 10 2.17 -16.36 -4.71
N LEU A 11 1.85 -16.82 -3.50
CA LEU A 11 1.15 -16.01 -2.51
C LEU A 11 1.99 -14.80 -2.05
N LEU A 12 3.29 -15.00 -1.80
CA LEU A 12 4.21 -13.90 -1.46
C LEU A 12 4.37 -12.92 -2.63
N SER A 13 4.45 -13.42 -3.87
CA SER A 13 4.47 -12.57 -5.05
C SER A 13 3.18 -11.75 -5.19
N SER A 14 2.02 -12.32 -4.87
CA SER A 14 0.75 -11.59 -4.87
C SER A 14 0.72 -10.47 -3.83
N ILE A 15 1.30 -10.69 -2.64
CA ILE A 15 1.44 -9.65 -1.62
C ILE A 15 2.36 -8.54 -2.16
N ALA A 16 3.52 -8.88 -2.71
CA ALA A 16 4.48 -7.90 -3.21
C ALA A 16 3.90 -7.02 -4.34
N VAL A 17 3.07 -7.59 -5.22
CA VAL A 17 2.38 -6.82 -6.27
C VAL A 17 1.33 -5.88 -5.69
N GLU A 18 0.57 -6.30 -4.68
CA GLU A 18 -0.39 -5.41 -3.99
C GLU A 18 0.32 -4.27 -3.25
N GLU A 19 1.41 -4.56 -2.54
CA GLU A 19 2.28 -3.55 -1.88
C GLU A 19 2.80 -2.51 -2.88
N MET A 20 3.27 -2.97 -4.05
CA MET A 20 3.71 -2.07 -5.12
C MET A 20 2.57 -1.18 -5.63
N ALA A 21 1.36 -1.72 -5.77
CA ALA A 21 0.19 -0.93 -6.16
C ALA A 21 -0.18 0.11 -5.10
N LEU A 22 -0.11 -0.24 -3.80
CA LEU A 22 -0.34 0.70 -2.70
C LEU A 22 0.71 1.82 -2.68
N ALA A 23 1.98 1.51 -2.93
CA ALA A 23 3.04 2.51 -3.02
C ALA A 23 2.76 3.54 -4.14
N HIS A 24 2.23 3.10 -5.28
CA HIS A 24 1.82 4.01 -6.35
C HIS A 24 0.65 4.92 -5.95
N ILE A 25 -0.31 4.40 -5.20
CA ILE A 25 -1.42 5.21 -4.67
C ILE A 25 -0.88 6.28 -3.71
N VAL A 26 -0.03 5.89 -2.76
CA VAL A 26 0.57 6.81 -1.79
C VAL A 26 1.37 7.91 -2.50
N ASN A 27 2.16 7.55 -3.51
CA ASN A 27 2.89 8.53 -4.33
C ASN A 27 1.95 9.47 -5.08
N GLY A 28 0.87 8.96 -5.68
CA GLY A 28 -0.12 9.79 -6.37
C GLY A 28 -0.84 10.77 -5.44
N GLU A 29 -1.15 10.37 -4.21
CA GLU A 29 -1.72 11.27 -3.20
C GLU A 29 -0.70 12.34 -2.75
N ALA A 30 0.58 11.99 -2.65
CA ALA A 30 1.65 12.96 -2.37
C ALA A 30 1.80 13.98 -3.52
N GLU A 31 1.78 13.54 -4.77
CA GLU A 31 1.82 14.42 -5.95
C GLU A 31 0.58 15.34 -6.01
N LYS A 32 -0.60 14.85 -5.61
CA LYS A 32 -1.82 15.66 -5.50
C LYS A 32 -1.67 16.82 -4.52
N ILE A 33 -1.06 16.60 -3.36
CA ILE A 33 -0.73 17.66 -2.40
C ILE A 33 0.23 18.67 -3.02
N GLN A 34 1.30 18.18 -3.64
CA GLN A 34 2.31 19.02 -4.28
C GLN A 34 1.76 19.85 -5.43
N TYR A 35 0.80 19.30 -6.18
CA TYR A 35 0.12 20.00 -7.27
C TYR A 35 -0.64 21.23 -6.74
N VAL A 36 -1.43 21.08 -5.68
CA VAL A 36 -2.19 22.20 -5.12
C VAL A 36 -1.34 23.20 -4.36
N LEU A 37 -0.24 22.77 -3.75
CA LEU A 37 0.74 23.69 -3.19
C LEU A 37 1.61 24.39 -4.26
N GLY A 38 1.45 24.04 -5.54
CA GLY A 38 2.24 24.58 -6.64
C GLY A 38 3.71 24.13 -6.62
N THR A 39 4.09 23.17 -5.79
CA THR A 39 5.48 22.71 -5.65
C THR A 39 5.90 21.73 -6.74
N LEU A 40 4.93 21.10 -7.41
CA LEU A 40 5.19 20.13 -8.50
C LEU A 40 5.69 20.84 -9.77
N GLN A 41 5.20 22.05 -10.03
CA GLN A 41 5.55 22.88 -11.20
C GLN A 41 5.71 24.35 -10.79
N PRO A 42 6.84 24.70 -10.12
CA PRO A 42 7.03 26.02 -9.51
C PRO A 42 6.99 27.19 -10.51
N SER A 43 7.19 26.92 -11.80
CA SER A 43 7.21 27.91 -12.88
C SER A 43 5.84 28.22 -13.48
N LEU A 44 4.78 27.47 -13.13
CA LEU A 44 3.43 27.60 -13.70
C LEU A 44 2.37 28.03 -12.69
N PHE A 45 2.68 28.05 -11.39
CA PHE A 45 1.73 28.34 -10.32
C PHE A 45 2.21 29.49 -9.43
N GLN A 46 1.29 30.41 -9.11
CA GLN A 46 1.52 31.45 -8.11
C GLN A 46 0.84 31.04 -6.79
N PRO A 47 1.49 31.21 -5.62
CA PRO A 47 0.91 30.85 -4.32
C PRO A 47 -0.43 31.53 -4.01
N GLU A 48 -0.72 32.64 -4.68
CA GLU A 48 -1.93 33.46 -4.53
C GLU A 48 -3.20 32.77 -5.04
N ASP A 49 -3.06 31.71 -5.85
CA ASP A 49 -4.18 30.96 -6.45
C ASP A 49 -4.71 29.83 -5.54
N VAL A 50 -4.08 29.60 -4.37
CA VAL A 50 -4.41 28.49 -3.47
C VAL A 50 -5.41 28.93 -2.40
N SER A 51 -6.69 28.63 -2.62
CA SER A 51 -7.74 28.84 -1.61
C SER A 51 -7.60 27.86 -0.44
N VAL A 52 -7.84 28.35 0.79
CA VAL A 52 -7.91 27.53 2.02
C VAL A 52 -8.96 26.41 1.88
N ASP A 53 -10.08 26.68 1.22
CA ASP A 53 -11.13 25.67 1.00
C ASP A 53 -10.64 24.52 0.12
N ASN A 54 -9.78 24.80 -0.88
CA ASN A 54 -9.17 23.78 -1.72
C ASN A 54 -8.19 22.92 -0.91
N LEU A 55 -7.43 23.54 0.02
CA LEU A 55 -6.51 22.82 0.90
C LEU A 55 -7.24 21.88 1.85
N LEU A 56 -8.33 22.33 2.47
CA LEU A 56 -9.15 21.50 3.35
C LEU A 56 -9.80 20.34 2.57
N ALA A 57 -10.38 20.63 1.40
CA ALA A 57 -11.01 19.60 0.58
C ALA A 57 -10.02 18.50 0.14
N ILE A 58 -8.78 18.87 -0.19
CA ILE A 58 -7.75 17.90 -0.58
C ILE A 58 -7.21 17.16 0.62
N ASN A 59 -6.97 17.84 1.75
CA ASN A 59 -6.55 17.16 2.98
C ASN A 59 -7.56 16.07 3.37
N ASP A 60 -8.85 16.39 3.36
CA ASP A 60 -9.91 15.44 3.65
C ASP A 60 -9.95 14.28 2.64
N SER A 61 -9.69 14.57 1.35
CA SER A 61 -9.61 13.54 0.32
C SER A 61 -8.42 12.62 0.53
N VAL A 62 -7.23 13.16 0.77
CA VAL A 62 -6.01 12.39 0.99
C VAL A 62 -6.14 11.55 2.24
N GLN A 63 -6.67 12.13 3.33
CA GLN A 63 -6.89 11.41 4.58
C GLN A 63 -7.74 10.15 4.37
N ARG A 64 -8.87 10.26 3.65
CA ARG A 64 -9.73 9.10 3.35
C ARG A 64 -8.99 8.01 2.58
N ILE A 65 -8.19 8.38 1.57
CA ILE A 65 -7.39 7.40 0.81
C ILE A 65 -6.31 6.77 1.69
N MET A 66 -5.66 7.54 2.58
CA MET A 66 -4.66 7.00 3.50
C MET A 66 -5.27 6.05 4.54
N GLU A 67 -6.51 6.29 4.98
CA GLU A 67 -7.27 5.36 5.82
C GLU A 67 -7.56 4.04 5.07
N ASP A 68 -7.94 4.11 3.80
CA ASP A 68 -8.13 2.93 2.95
C ASP A 68 -6.82 2.16 2.70
N VAL A 69 -5.71 2.87 2.47
CA VAL A 69 -4.36 2.28 2.35
C VAL A 69 -4.00 1.54 3.64
N LEU A 70 -4.18 2.17 4.81
CA LEU A 70 -3.91 1.54 6.10
C LEU A 70 -4.73 0.27 6.30
N LEU A 71 -6.02 0.29 5.96
CA LEU A 71 -6.85 -0.90 6.04
C LEU A 71 -6.32 -2.02 5.13
N ARG A 72 -5.84 -1.66 3.93
CA ARG A 72 -5.28 -2.64 2.99
C ARG A 72 -3.96 -3.23 3.46
N GLU A 73 -3.08 -2.42 4.07
CA GLU A 73 -1.86 -2.85 4.75
C GLU A 73 -2.16 -3.88 5.84
N VAL A 74 -3.16 -3.60 6.70
CA VAL A 74 -3.60 -4.55 7.73
C VAL A 74 -4.04 -5.88 7.12
N MET A 75 -4.83 -5.84 6.04
CA MET A 75 -5.25 -7.07 5.35
C MET A 75 -4.06 -7.84 4.75
N LEU A 76 -3.07 -7.15 4.19
CA LEU A 76 -1.84 -7.77 3.66
C LEU A 76 -1.03 -8.44 4.77
N GLN A 77 -0.88 -7.79 5.92
CA GLN A 77 -0.24 -8.36 7.10
C GLN A 77 -0.97 -9.63 7.61
N MET A 78 -2.31 -9.63 7.58
CA MET A 78 -3.09 -10.82 7.91
C MET A 78 -2.87 -11.97 6.92
N LYS A 79 -2.82 -11.69 5.61
CA LYS A 79 -2.49 -12.70 4.58
C LYS A 79 -1.11 -13.30 4.84
N LEU A 80 -0.11 -12.45 5.08
CA LEU A 80 1.27 -12.88 5.37
C LEU A 80 1.32 -13.76 6.63
N SER A 81 0.66 -13.35 7.70
CA SER A 81 0.57 -14.12 8.95
C SER A 81 -0.02 -15.51 8.71
N ASN A 82 -1.09 -15.62 7.90
CA ASN A 82 -1.69 -16.90 7.55
C ASN A 82 -0.74 -17.82 6.77
N ILE A 83 0.09 -17.25 5.87
CA ILE A 83 1.12 -18.01 5.14
C ILE A 83 2.18 -18.55 6.10
N ILE A 84 2.64 -17.74 7.05
CA ILE A 84 3.63 -18.16 8.06
C ILE A 84 3.07 -19.30 8.93
N ILE A 85 1.83 -19.18 9.41
CA ILE A 85 1.17 -20.24 10.19
C ILE A 85 1.06 -21.54 9.37
N ALA A 86 0.77 -21.46 8.07
CA ALA A 86 0.70 -22.62 7.19
C ALA A 86 2.07 -23.30 7.02
N LEU A 87 3.15 -22.51 6.94
CA LEU A 87 4.53 -22.99 6.89
C LEU A 87 4.92 -23.77 8.17
N GLU A 88 4.65 -23.19 9.34
CA GLU A 88 4.95 -23.83 10.64
C GLU A 88 4.23 -25.17 10.82
N LYS A 89 2.95 -25.22 10.45
CA LYS A 89 2.15 -26.46 10.47
C LYS A 89 2.69 -27.54 9.53
N ASN A 90 3.32 -27.17 8.43
CA ASN A 90 3.92 -28.15 7.52
C ASN A 90 5.26 -28.68 8.05
N SER A 91 6.10 -27.81 8.60
CA SER A 91 7.40 -28.19 9.18
C SER A 91 7.24 -29.19 10.34
N THR A 92 6.20 -29.03 11.17
CA THR A 92 5.88 -29.96 12.27
C THR A 92 5.35 -31.32 11.81
N ARG A 93 4.76 -31.41 10.60
CA ARG A 93 4.29 -32.68 10.01
C ARG A 93 5.44 -33.50 9.43
N THR A 94 6.39 -32.86 8.76
CA THR A 94 7.56 -33.52 8.15
C THR A 94 8.52 -34.12 9.18
N HIS A 95 8.52 -33.66 10.44
CA HIS A 95 9.37 -34.20 11.51
C HIS A 95 8.77 -35.40 12.28
N ARG A 96 7.52 -35.80 12.00
CA ARG A 96 6.81 -36.90 12.70
C ARG A 96 6.63 -38.17 11.85
N THR A 97 7.28 -38.24 10.68
CA THR A 97 7.31 -39.39 9.77
C THR A 97 8.75 -39.79 9.50
#